data_AF-A0A7N0UHA8-F1
#
_entry.id   AF-A0A7N0UHA8-F1
#
_cell.length_a   1.000
_cell.length_b   1.000
_cell.length_c   1.000
_cell.angle_alpha   90.00
_cell.angle_beta   90.00
_cell.angle_gamma   90.00
#
_symmetry.space_group_name_H-M   'P 1'
#
loop_
_entity.id
_entity.type
_entity.pdbx_description
1 polymer ?
#
loop_
_entity_poly.entity_id
_entity_poly.type
_entity_poly.pdbx_seq_one_letter_code
_entity_poly.pdbx_strand_id
1 'polypeptide(L)'
;MEKGTDLFPGMRKTNLKSSFKLSVHSLLTSCSKEEFLAAFSRFSSAEQTQLHRLFIQVITTLHENIEDEFESFCLETQVDDTLDAVEQLIEERNMDPLFSVQSNLRHIGEDLVGKMKNEIQYLKKLLEKAEEQKSIIKARVEQLREETSRPSNMA
;
A
#
# COMPACT_ATOMS: atom_id res chain seq x y z
N MET A 1 -3.22 -4.53 -25.27
CA MET A 1 -1.74 -4.57 -25.26
C MET A 1 -1.29 -3.46 -24.33
N GLU A 2 -1.23 -3.75 -23.03
CA GLU A 2 -0.53 -2.87 -22.10
C GLU A 2 0.95 -2.99 -22.41
N LYS A 3 1.60 -1.87 -22.72
CA LYS A 3 3.06 -1.80 -22.81
C LYS A 3 3.59 -2.06 -21.40
N GLY A 4 4.10 -3.27 -21.18
CA GLY A 4 5.04 -3.52 -20.09
C GLY A 4 6.19 -2.54 -20.28
N THR A 5 6.28 -1.56 -19.38
CA THR A 5 7.49 -0.76 -19.23
C THR A 5 8.47 -1.70 -18.57
N ASP A 6 9.41 -2.25 -19.36
CA ASP A 6 10.53 -3.01 -18.82
C ASP A 6 11.23 -2.11 -17.78
N LEU A 7 11.06 -2.48 -16.50
CA LEU A 7 11.76 -1.86 -15.39
C LEU A 7 13.21 -2.37 -15.46
N PHE A 8 14.13 -1.52 -15.87
CA PHE A 8 15.56 -1.85 -15.82
C PHE A 8 16.12 -1.59 -14.41
N PRO A 9 17.14 -2.34 -13.97
CA PRO A 9 17.76 -2.12 -12.66
C PRO A 9 18.22 -0.67 -12.49
N GLY A 10 17.87 -0.05 -11.36
CA GLY A 10 18.22 1.34 -11.05
C GLY A 10 17.34 2.39 -11.75
N MET A 11 16.23 2.01 -12.39
CA MET A 11 15.33 2.96 -13.04
C MET A 11 14.67 3.92 -12.05
N ARG A 12 14.28 3.48 -10.85
CA ARG A 12 13.70 4.38 -9.83
C ARG A 12 14.68 5.43 -9.35
N LYS A 13 15.92 5.04 -9.09
CA LYS A 13 17.01 5.93 -8.68
C LYS A 13 17.32 6.96 -9.77
N THR A 14 17.51 6.52 -11.01
CA THR A 14 17.80 7.43 -12.13
C THR A 14 16.63 8.38 -12.38
N ASN A 15 15.38 7.92 -12.27
CA ASN A 15 14.20 8.76 -12.39
C ASN A 15 14.14 9.82 -11.29
N LEU A 16 14.38 9.45 -10.02
CA LEU A 16 14.41 10.41 -8.91
C LEU A 16 15.43 11.52 -9.17
N LYS A 17 16.69 11.16 -9.47
CA LYS A 17 17.75 12.14 -9.72
C LYS A 17 17.46 13.02 -10.94
N SER A 18 16.96 12.42 -12.03
CA SER A 18 16.64 13.16 -13.26
C SER A 18 15.47 14.11 -13.07
N SER A 19 14.40 13.67 -12.40
CA SER A 19 13.25 14.51 -12.10
C SER A 19 13.64 15.68 -11.19
N PHE A 20 14.45 15.45 -10.16
CA PHE A 20 14.94 16.52 -9.29
C PHE A 20 15.74 17.57 -10.08
N LYS A 21 16.73 17.15 -10.87
CA LYS A 21 17.54 18.06 -11.69
C LYS A 21 16.69 18.88 -12.67
N LEU A 22 15.73 18.25 -13.33
CA LEU A 22 14.81 18.94 -14.23
C LEU A 22 13.95 19.97 -13.49
N SER A 23 13.44 19.64 -12.30
CA SER A 23 12.64 20.56 -11.50
C SER A 23 13.45 21.77 -11.01
N VAL A 24 14.66 21.54 -10.49
CA VAL A 24 15.56 22.62 -10.04
C VAL A 24 15.96 23.50 -11.21
N HIS A 25 16.32 22.89 -12.35
CA HIS A 25 16.64 23.66 -13.55
C HIS A 25 15.46 24.50 -14.01
N SER A 26 14.28 23.90 -14.13
CA SER A 26 13.08 24.64 -14.54
C SER A 26 12.75 25.80 -13.59
N LEU A 27 12.97 25.63 -12.29
CA LEU A 27 12.69 26.65 -11.28
C LEU A 27 13.68 27.81 -11.35
N LEU A 28 14.98 27.52 -11.51
CA LEU A 28 16.04 28.50 -11.42
C LEU A 28 16.34 29.20 -12.75
N THR A 29 15.95 28.60 -13.89
CA THR A 29 16.12 29.21 -15.22
C THR A 29 14.82 29.74 -15.82
N SER A 30 13.79 30.00 -15.01
CA SER A 30 12.49 30.48 -15.51
C SER A 30 12.48 31.95 -15.91
N CYS A 31 13.45 32.74 -15.41
CA CYS A 31 13.51 34.18 -15.64
C CYS A 31 14.29 34.47 -16.94
N SER A 32 13.61 35.09 -17.91
CA SER A 32 14.26 35.60 -19.11
C SER A 32 15.08 36.84 -18.82
N LYS A 33 16.04 37.13 -19.70
CA LYS A 33 16.84 38.36 -19.62
C LYS A 33 15.94 39.60 -19.73
N GLU A 34 14.93 39.57 -20.59
CA GLU A 34 14.02 40.68 -20.83
C GLU A 34 13.18 41.00 -19.59
N GLU A 35 12.64 39.97 -18.91
CA GLU A 35 11.92 40.14 -17.65
C GLU A 35 12.82 40.70 -16.54
N PHE A 36 14.07 40.22 -16.48
CA PHE A 36 15.06 40.74 -15.54
C PHE A 36 15.32 42.23 -15.80
N LEU A 37 15.61 42.63 -17.04
CA LEU A 37 15.86 44.03 -17.40
C LEU A 37 14.65 44.92 -17.10
N ALA A 38 13.43 44.44 -17.37
CA ALA A 38 12.20 45.15 -17.06
C ALA A 38 12.03 45.39 -15.55
N ALA A 39 12.36 44.41 -14.71
CA ALA A 39 12.35 44.54 -13.25
C ALA A 39 13.34 45.59 -12.74
N PHE A 40 14.46 45.80 -13.45
CA PHE A 40 15.49 46.78 -13.11
C PHE A 40 15.50 48.00 -14.05
N SER A 41 14.33 48.40 -14.58
CA SER A 41 14.17 49.51 -15.54
C SER A 41 14.65 50.88 -15.05
N ARG A 42 14.81 51.08 -13.73
CA ARG A 42 15.31 52.33 -13.13
C ARG A 42 16.83 52.50 -13.25
N PHE A 43 17.55 51.42 -13.54
CA PHE A 43 18.99 51.42 -13.72
C PHE A 43 19.37 51.73 -15.17
N SER A 44 20.57 52.25 -15.38
CA SER A 44 21.14 52.41 -16.72
C SER A 44 21.40 51.04 -17.37
N SER A 45 21.51 51.03 -18.70
CA SER A 45 21.79 49.79 -19.45
C SER A 45 23.09 49.10 -19.02
N ALA A 46 24.12 49.88 -18.62
CA ALA A 46 25.38 49.35 -18.13
C ALA A 46 25.21 48.65 -16.77
N GLU A 47 24.50 49.29 -15.83
CA GLU A 47 24.20 48.72 -14.50
C GLU A 47 23.31 47.48 -14.61
N GLN A 48 22.30 47.51 -15.47
CA GLN A 48 21.43 46.36 -15.74
C GLN A 48 22.22 45.16 -16.27
N THR A 49 23.17 45.40 -17.17
CA THR A 49 24.04 44.34 -17.70
C THR A 49 24.94 43.75 -16.62
N GLN A 50 25.46 44.58 -15.72
CA GLN A 50 26.26 44.12 -14.59
C GLN A 50 25.43 43.33 -13.57
N LEU A 51 24.23 43.80 -13.24
CA LEU A 51 23.28 43.10 -12.37
C LEU A 51 22.87 41.75 -12.96
N HIS A 52 22.60 41.67 -14.27
CA HIS A 52 22.27 40.42 -14.92
C HIS A 52 23.43 39.41 -14.86
N ARG A 53 24.68 39.87 -15.00
CA ARG A 53 25.86 38.98 -14.82
C ARG A 53 25.94 38.42 -13.41
N LEU A 54 25.72 39.27 -12.39
CA LEU A 54 25.68 38.83 -11.00
C LEU A 54 24.54 37.85 -10.75
N PHE A 55 23.36 38.11 -11.32
CA PHE A 55 22.21 37.21 -11.24
C PHE A 55 22.55 35.82 -11.80
N ILE A 56 23.12 35.75 -13.00
CA ILE A 56 23.54 34.46 -13.58
C ILE A 56 24.54 33.75 -12.67
N GLN A 57 25.53 34.47 -12.12
CA GLN A 57 26.50 33.88 -11.20
C GLN A 57 25.82 33.31 -9.94
N VAL A 58 24.89 34.06 -9.34
CA VAL A 58 24.13 33.60 -8.17
C VAL A 58 23.30 32.37 -8.51
N ILE A 59 22.60 32.37 -9.64
CA ILE A 59 21.79 31.24 -10.08
C ILE A 59 22.66 30.01 -10.31
N THR A 60 23.79 30.12 -11.01
CA THR A 60 24.70 29.00 -11.25
C THR A 60 25.25 28.42 -9.93
N THR A 61 25.73 29.26 -9.00
CA THR A 61 26.20 28.77 -7.70
C THR A 61 25.08 28.15 -6.87
N LEU A 62 23.85 28.69 -6.96
CA LEU A 62 22.70 28.12 -6.27
C LEU A 62 22.31 26.75 -6.82
N HIS A 63 22.37 26.57 -8.14
CA HIS A 63 22.16 25.27 -8.79
C HIS A 63 23.14 24.22 -8.26
N GLU A 64 24.44 24.54 -8.27
CA GLU A 64 25.50 23.64 -7.81
C GLU A 64 25.29 23.26 -6.34
N ASN A 65 25.05 24.25 -5.47
CA ASN A 65 24.82 24.01 -4.05
C ASN A 65 23.59 23.12 -3.77
N ILE A 66 22.49 23.32 -4.52
CA ILE A 66 21.27 22.52 -4.35
C ILE A 66 21.50 21.08 -4.83
N GLU A 67 22.19 20.88 -5.95
CA GLU A 67 22.51 19.54 -6.44
C GLU A 67 23.43 18.79 -5.48
N ASP A 68 24.44 19.47 -4.91
CA ASP A 68 25.37 18.89 -3.95
C ASP A 68 24.66 18.52 -2.63
N GLU A 69 23.82 19.41 -2.10
CA GLU A 69 23.03 19.14 -0.88
C GLU A 69 22.06 17.99 -1.10
N PHE A 70 21.42 17.92 -2.28
CA PHE A 70 20.53 16.81 -2.61
C PHE A 70 21.26 15.48 -2.65
N GLU A 71 22.45 15.42 -3.27
CA GLU A 71 23.24 14.18 -3.30
C GLU A 71 23.69 13.77 -1.89
N SER A 72 24.12 14.74 -1.07
CA SER A 72 24.45 14.49 0.34
C SER A 72 23.25 13.94 1.12
N PHE A 73 22.06 14.53 0.93
CA PHE A 73 20.82 14.07 1.54
C PHE A 73 20.42 12.66 1.08
N CYS A 74 20.59 12.34 -0.20
CA CYS A 74 20.36 10.99 -0.72
C CYS A 74 21.28 9.95 -0.08
N LEU A 75 22.56 10.29 0.13
CA LEU A 75 23.53 9.43 0.81
C LEU A 75 23.18 9.25 2.29
N GLU A 76 22.86 10.34 3.00
CA GLU A 76 22.48 10.30 4.41
C GLU A 76 21.24 9.43 4.65
N THR A 77 20.23 9.57 3.79
CA THR A 77 18.97 8.85 3.90
C THR A 77 19.01 7.43 3.34
N GLN A 78 20.10 7.03 2.67
CA GLN A 78 20.22 5.74 1.98
C GLN A 78 19.04 5.47 1.03
N VAL A 79 18.53 6.54 0.39
CA VAL A 79 17.37 6.43 -0.50
C VAL A 79 17.71 5.60 -1.74
N ASP A 80 18.95 5.69 -2.22
CA ASP A 80 19.43 4.89 -3.35
C ASP A 80 19.35 3.40 -3.03
N ASP A 81 19.90 2.96 -1.89
CA ASP A 81 19.85 1.57 -1.44
C ASP A 81 18.41 1.09 -1.22
N THR A 82 17.55 1.95 -0.68
CA THR A 82 16.14 1.64 -0.47
C THR A 82 15.40 1.44 -1.79
N LEU A 83 15.66 2.30 -2.78
CA LEU A 83 15.05 2.18 -4.10
C LEU A 83 15.55 0.96 -4.85
N ASP A 84 16.84 0.62 -4.73
CA ASP A 84 17.40 -0.61 -5.30
C ASP A 84 16.79 -1.86 -4.65
N ALA A 85 16.60 -1.87 -3.32
CA ALA A 85 15.91 -2.95 -2.62
C ALA A 85 14.44 -3.10 -3.06
N VAL A 86 13.73 -1.99 -3.29
CA VAL A 86 12.36 -2.00 -3.81
C VAL A 86 12.32 -2.57 -5.23
N GLU A 87 13.25 -2.19 -6.10
CA GLU A 87 13.35 -2.73 -7.46
C GLU A 87 13.59 -4.25 -7.41
N GLN A 88 14.54 -4.70 -6.59
CA GLN A 88 14.83 -6.12 -6.39
C GLN A 88 13.59 -6.89 -5.89
N LEU A 89 12.87 -6.37 -4.89
CA LEU A 89 11.66 -7.02 -4.39
C LEU A 89 10.57 -7.15 -5.45
N ILE A 90 10.45 -6.16 -6.34
CA ILE A 90 9.49 -6.19 -7.45
C ILE A 90 9.92 -7.22 -8.50
N GLU A 91 11.21 -7.27 -8.85
CA GLU A 91 11.77 -8.29 -9.73
C GLU A 91 11.54 -9.70 -9.17
N GLU A 92 11.88 -9.93 -7.89
CA GLU A 92 11.63 -11.21 -7.20
C GLU A 92 10.15 -11.60 -7.23
N ARG A 93 9.24 -10.64 -6.98
CA ARG A 93 7.79 -10.87 -7.02
C ARG A 93 7.28 -11.20 -8.42
N ASN A 94 7.82 -10.55 -9.45
CA ASN A 94 7.44 -10.82 -10.84
C ASN A 94 7.96 -12.18 -11.31
N MET A 95 9.09 -12.64 -10.76
CA MET A 95 9.69 -13.93 -11.08
C MET A 95 9.06 -15.11 -10.33
N ASP A 96 8.34 -14.87 -9.23
CA ASP A 96 7.63 -15.93 -8.46
C ASP A 96 6.28 -16.28 -9.11
N PRO A 97 6.17 -17.42 -9.83
CA PRO A 97 4.93 -17.81 -10.50
C PRO A 97 3.82 -18.17 -9.50
N LEU A 98 4.19 -18.49 -8.25
CA LEU A 98 3.28 -18.90 -7.19
C LEU A 98 2.72 -17.72 -6.40
N PHE A 99 3.25 -16.51 -6.58
CA PHE A 99 2.82 -15.34 -5.84
C PHE A 99 1.33 -15.03 -6.05
N SER A 100 0.87 -15.10 -7.30
CA SER A 100 -0.55 -14.95 -7.65
C SER A 100 -1.41 -16.08 -7.08
N VAL A 101 -0.91 -17.32 -7.11
CA VAL A 101 -1.59 -18.53 -6.61
C VAL A 101 -1.72 -18.51 -5.09
N GLN A 102 -0.71 -18.03 -4.36
CA GLN A 102 -0.72 -17.95 -2.91
C GLN A 102 -1.80 -16.99 -2.40
N SER A 103 -2.01 -15.86 -3.09
CA SER A 103 -3.11 -14.94 -2.76
C SER A 103 -4.49 -15.59 -2.95
N ASN A 104 -4.66 -16.38 -4.03
CA ASN A 104 -5.90 -17.09 -4.33
C ASN A 104 -6.18 -18.21 -3.32
N LEU A 105 -5.16 -19.01 -2.98
CA LEU A 105 -5.28 -20.08 -1.98
C LEU A 105 -5.64 -19.54 -0.61
N ARG A 106 -5.07 -18.39 -0.21
CA ARG A 106 -5.40 -17.75 1.05
C ARG A 106 -6.87 -17.32 1.10
N HIS A 107 -7.37 -16.70 0.03
CA HIS A 107 -8.78 -16.30 -0.08
C HIS A 107 -9.73 -17.52 -0.05
N ILE A 108 -9.38 -18.60 -0.75
CA ILE A 108 -10.15 -19.86 -0.71
C ILE A 108 -10.17 -20.46 0.70
N GLY A 109 -9.04 -20.41 1.41
CA GLY A 109 -8.93 -20.87 2.79
C GLY A 109 -9.83 -20.07 3.75
N GLU A 110 -9.83 -18.75 3.65
CA GLU A 110 -10.67 -17.86 4.46
C GLU A 110 -12.18 -18.12 4.21
N ASP A 111 -12.60 -18.30 2.95
CA ASP A 111 -13.98 -18.64 2.60
C ASP A 111 -14.40 -20.03 3.13
N LEU A 112 -13.52 -21.03 3.00
CA LEU A 112 -13.77 -22.38 3.50
C LEU A 112 -13.93 -22.40 5.02
N VAL A 113 -13.06 -21.68 5.75
CA VAL A 113 -13.16 -21.55 7.21
C VAL A 113 -14.48 -20.88 7.61
N GLY A 114 -14.90 -19.84 6.87
CA GLY A 114 -16.20 -19.20 7.06
C GLY A 114 -17.37 -20.17 6.91
N LYS A 115 -17.36 -20.97 5.84
CA LYS A 115 -18.38 -22.00 5.59
C LYS A 115 -18.40 -23.07 6.68
N MET A 116 -17.25 -23.59 7.09
CA MET A 116 -17.15 -24.59 8.16
C MET A 116 -17.68 -24.05 9.49
N LYS A 117 -17.39 -22.80 9.83
CA LYS A 117 -17.89 -22.17 11.06
C LYS A 117 -19.42 -22.06 11.06
N ASN A 118 -20.00 -21.66 9.94
CA ASN A 118 -21.45 -21.57 9.77
C ASN A 118 -22.12 -22.95 9.89
N GLU A 119 -21.52 -23.97 9.27
CA GLU A 119 -22.02 -25.35 9.33
C GLU A 119 -21.99 -25.90 10.76
N ILE A 120 -20.87 -25.71 11.49
CA ILE A 120 -20.78 -26.11 12.89
C ILE A 120 -21.86 -25.42 13.73
N GLN A 121 -22.12 -24.14 13.50
CA GLN A 121 -23.15 -23.41 14.23
C GLN A 121 -24.56 -23.92 13.90
N TYR A 122 -24.82 -24.28 12.65
CA TYR A 122 -26.08 -24.90 12.23
C TYR A 122 -26.29 -26.26 12.89
N LEU A 123 -25.28 -27.13 12.83
CA LEU A 123 -25.32 -28.47 13.43
C LEU A 123 -25.49 -28.42 14.95
N LYS A 124 -24.84 -27.47 15.63
CA LYS A 124 -25.05 -27.25 17.08
C LYS A 124 -26.50 -26.93 17.42
N LYS A 125 -27.15 -26.04 16.66
CA LYS A 125 -28.57 -25.69 16.86
C LYS A 125 -29.50 -26.87 16.60
N LEU A 126 -29.19 -27.71 15.61
CA LEU A 126 -29.94 -28.93 15.34
C LEU A 126 -29.82 -29.94 16.49
N LEU A 127 -28.61 -30.11 17.02
CA LEU A 127 -28.34 -31.02 18.13
C LEU A 127 -29.10 -30.59 19.39
N GLU A 128 -29.05 -29.30 19.73
CA GLU A 128 -29.77 -28.72 20.88
C GLU A 128 -31.28 -29.02 20.80
N LYS A 129 -31.90 -28.80 19.63
CA LYS A 129 -33.31 -29.13 19.40
C LYS A 129 -33.61 -30.62 19.57
N ALA A 130 -32.73 -31.49 19.08
CA ALA A 130 -32.91 -32.93 19.19
C ALA A 130 -32.76 -33.41 20.65
N GLU A 131 -31.84 -32.84 21.42
CA GLU A 131 -31.67 -33.11 22.84
C GLU A 131 -32.88 -32.66 23.66
N GLU A 132 -33.45 -31.50 23.34
CA GLU A 132 -34.66 -31.00 23.98
C GLU A 132 -35.87 -31.92 23.70
N GLN A 133 -36.05 -32.34 22.44
CA GLN A 133 -37.08 -33.32 22.09
C GLN A 133 -36.87 -34.66 22.79
N LYS A 134 -35.63 -35.16 22.86
CA LYS A 134 -35.30 -36.40 23.56
C LYS A 134 -35.66 -36.29 25.05
N SER A 135 -35.37 -35.16 25.70
CA SER A 135 -35.72 -34.91 27.10
C SER A 135 -37.23 -34.97 27.32
N ILE A 136 -38.02 -34.29 26.47
CA ILE A 136 -39.48 -34.29 26.52
C ILE A 136 -40.05 -35.71 26.36
N ILE A 137 -39.56 -36.47 25.38
CA ILE A 137 -40.02 -37.84 25.13
C ILE A 137 -39.67 -38.74 26.33
N LYS A 138 -38.46 -38.59 26.88
CA LYS A 138 -38.02 -39.39 28.02
C LYS A 138 -38.89 -39.14 29.25
N ALA A 139 -39.17 -37.88 29.57
CA ALA A 139 -40.07 -37.51 30.67
C ALA A 139 -41.47 -38.11 30.48
N ARG A 140 -41.99 -38.09 29.25
CA ARG A 140 -43.30 -38.68 28.94
C ARG A 140 -43.31 -40.22 29.07
N VAL A 141 -42.24 -40.88 28.67
CA VAL A 141 -42.10 -42.34 28.84
C VAL A 141 -42.02 -42.72 30.32
N GLU A 142 -41.30 -41.94 31.14
CA GLU A 142 -41.23 -42.16 32.59
C GLU A 142 -42.61 -41.98 33.26
N GLN A 143 -43.34 -40.91 32.93
CA GLN A 143 -44.71 -40.69 33.43
C GLN A 143 -45.64 -41.87 33.09
N LEU A 144 -45.64 -42.33 31.84
CA LEU A 144 -46.49 -43.45 31.41
C LEU A 144 -46.13 -44.76 32.11
N ARG A 145 -44.85 -44.99 32.44
CA ARG A 145 -44.41 -46.17 33.21
C ARG A 145 -44.88 -46.12 34.66
N GLU A 146 -44.89 -44.94 35.27
CA GLU A 146 -45.42 -44.74 36.63
C GLU A 146 -46.95 -44.95 36.69
N GLU A 147 -47.68 -44.47 35.67
CA GLU A 147 -49.13 -44.67 35.55
C GLU A 147 -49.51 -46.15 35.36
N THR A 148 -48.69 -46.93 34.63
CA THR A 148 -48.91 -48.39 34.46
C THR A 148 -48.42 -49.24 35.63
N SER A 149 -47.53 -48.72 36.47
CA SER A 149 -47.01 -49.41 37.67
C SER A 149 -47.80 -49.10 38.95
N ARG A 150 -48.75 -48.16 38.91
CA ARG A 150 -49.73 -47.99 40.01
C ARG A 150 -50.71 -49.17 39.99
N PRO A 151 -50.87 -49.93 41.07
CA PRO A 151 -51.88 -50.97 41.13
C PRO A 151 -53.26 -50.32 40.99
N SER A 152 -54.07 -50.88 40.09
CA SER A 152 -55.49 -50.57 39.96
C SER A 152 -56.18 -50.91 41.30
N ASN A 153 -56.25 -49.93 42.20
CA ASN A 153 -57.08 -49.99 43.38
C ASN A 153 -58.50 -49.64 42.97
N MET A 154 -59.31 -50.71 42.91
CA MET A 154 -60.76 -50.84 42.96
C MET A 154 -61.60 -49.56 43.07
N ALA A 155 -62.54 -49.38 42.14
CA ALA A 155 -63.99 -49.48 42.37
C ALA A 155 -64.76 -49.18 41.08
#